data_AF-A0A2A5DAG1-F1
#
_entry.id   AF-A0A2A5DAG1-F1
#
_cell.length_a   1.000
_cell.length_b   1.000
_cell.length_c   1.000
_cell.angle_alpha   90.00
_cell.angle_beta   90.00
_cell.angle_gamma   90.00
#
_symmetry.space_group_name_H-M   'P 1'
#
loop_
_entity.id
_entity.type
_entity.pdbx_description
1 polymer ?
#
loop_
_entity_poly.entity_id
_entity_poly.type
_entity_poly.pdbx_seq_one_letter_code
_entity_poly.pdbx_strand_id
1 'polypeptide(L)'
;MPLTADTPLQLGDLLLSLDETGEAPGHGVAIPLGAGGDVISSWISAGGLLAAQAMAPAAAFPAHTRKRLSFLGMGPGSAMAAYIAVCMEIGHVEIVLHPNDVDAFQNLVARRNSPTEVRKLSRVEDATDGAFHDMVAFGCDGKVPESLRDAGPLVRRMRTEGQLLIFGFPADEIKNVFDRAAKKGLSLRAMGNRDDLAFLCGSLEHQNQFA
;
A
#
# COMPACT_ATOMS: atom_id res chain seq x y z
N MET A 1 -11.02 7.00 -14.44
CA MET A 1 -11.57 5.84 -15.17
C MET A 1 -11.87 4.74 -14.16
N PRO A 2 -13.14 4.34 -13.98
CA PRO A 2 -13.51 3.33 -12.98
C PRO A 2 -12.87 1.98 -13.31
N LEU A 3 -12.44 1.24 -12.28
CA LEU A 3 -12.01 -0.14 -12.44
C LEU A 3 -13.27 -1.00 -12.60
N THR A 4 -13.41 -1.69 -13.72
CA THR A 4 -14.55 -2.59 -14.00
C THR A 4 -14.04 -3.93 -14.49
N ALA A 5 -14.91 -4.95 -14.55
CA ALA A 5 -14.54 -6.27 -15.07
C ALA A 5 -13.99 -6.20 -16.50
N ASP A 6 -14.57 -5.33 -17.33
CA ASP A 6 -14.21 -5.21 -18.75
C ASP A 6 -13.13 -4.15 -19.02
N THR A 7 -12.77 -3.35 -18.03
CA THR A 7 -11.79 -2.25 -18.19
C THR A 7 -10.75 -2.32 -17.08
N PRO A 8 -9.60 -2.97 -17.31
CA PRO A 8 -8.51 -2.98 -16.35
C PRO A 8 -7.90 -1.59 -16.22
N LEU A 9 -7.30 -1.33 -15.05
CA LEU A 9 -6.62 -0.08 -14.73
C LEU A 9 -5.11 -0.26 -14.84
N GLN A 10 -4.48 0.44 -15.78
CA GLN A 10 -3.03 0.50 -15.89
C GLN A 10 -2.46 1.65 -15.04
N LEU A 11 -1.49 1.35 -14.17
CA LEU A 11 -0.75 2.30 -13.35
C LEU A 11 0.75 2.01 -13.46
N GLY A 12 1.45 2.72 -14.35
CA GLY A 12 2.86 2.41 -14.63
C GLY A 12 2.98 0.97 -15.14
N ASP A 13 3.74 0.13 -14.44
CA ASP A 13 3.87 -1.31 -14.74
C ASP A 13 2.87 -2.21 -14.01
N LEU A 14 1.93 -1.65 -13.24
CA LEU A 14 0.85 -2.40 -12.61
C LEU A 14 -0.38 -2.44 -13.52
N LEU A 15 -0.93 -3.63 -13.76
CA LEU A 15 -2.24 -3.81 -14.37
C LEU A 15 -3.21 -4.39 -13.34
N LEU A 16 -4.17 -3.58 -12.89
CA LEU A 16 -5.20 -4.01 -11.96
C LEU A 16 -6.44 -4.44 -12.74
N SER A 17 -6.96 -5.62 -12.47
CA SER A 17 -8.13 -6.17 -13.14
C SER A 17 -9.08 -6.80 -12.13
N LEU A 18 -10.39 -6.72 -12.37
CA LEU A 18 -11.38 -7.52 -11.64
C LEU A 18 -11.58 -8.91 -12.27
N ASP A 19 -10.88 -9.22 -13.36
CA ASP A 19 -10.84 -10.57 -13.92
C ASP A 19 -9.89 -11.48 -13.12
N GLU A 20 -10.21 -12.77 -13.04
CA GLU A 20 -9.42 -13.81 -12.38
C GLU A 20 -8.24 -14.30 -13.24
N THR A 21 -8.27 -14.06 -14.56
CA THR A 21 -7.32 -14.63 -15.53
C THR A 21 -5.87 -14.15 -15.37
N GLY A 22 -5.65 -13.02 -14.70
CA GLY A 22 -4.36 -12.70 -14.07
C GLY A 22 -3.16 -12.46 -14.99
N GLU A 23 -3.35 -12.25 -16.30
CA GLU A 23 -2.26 -11.94 -17.23
C GLU A 23 -2.16 -10.43 -17.50
N ALA A 24 -0.97 -9.86 -17.32
CA ALA A 24 -0.66 -8.50 -17.75
C ALA A 24 -0.09 -8.55 -19.18
N PRO A 25 -0.50 -7.66 -20.11
CA PRO A 25 0.16 -7.55 -21.40
C PRO A 25 1.64 -7.16 -21.21
N GLY A 26 2.56 -7.96 -21.74
CA GLY A 26 3.99 -7.63 -21.77
C GLY A 26 4.74 -7.86 -20.45
N HIS A 27 5.54 -6.89 -20.02
CA HIS A 27 6.44 -6.98 -18.84
C HIS A 27 5.82 -6.46 -17.53
N GLY A 28 4.52 -6.14 -17.51
CA GLY A 28 3.84 -5.60 -16.34
C GLY A 28 3.53 -6.65 -15.27
N VAL A 29 3.14 -6.17 -14.09
CA VAL A 29 2.68 -6.99 -12.96
C VAL A 29 1.15 -6.98 -12.92
N ALA A 30 0.56 -8.17 -13.05
CA ALA A 30 -0.89 -8.34 -12.98
C ALA A 30 -1.39 -8.41 -11.54
N ILE A 31 -2.42 -7.62 -11.23
CA ILE A 31 -3.12 -7.58 -9.95
C ILE A 31 -4.60 -7.95 -10.19
N PRO A 32 -4.94 -9.25 -10.24
CA PRO A 32 -6.30 -9.75 -10.34
C PRO A 32 -6.94 -9.65 -8.97
N LEU A 33 -7.99 -8.85 -8.91
CA LEU A 33 -8.78 -8.58 -7.72
C LEU A 33 -10.08 -9.39 -7.73
N GLY A 34 -10.47 -10.01 -8.86
CA GLY A 34 -11.75 -10.70 -9.03
C GLY A 34 -12.10 -11.73 -7.95
N ALA A 35 -11.10 -12.46 -7.47
CA ALA A 35 -11.28 -13.48 -6.44
C ALA A 35 -11.55 -12.92 -5.02
N GLY A 36 -11.46 -11.60 -4.81
CA GLY A 36 -11.69 -10.94 -3.53
C GLY A 36 -13.16 -10.59 -3.26
N GLY A 37 -14.06 -10.76 -4.25
CA GLY A 37 -15.50 -10.52 -4.11
C GLY A 37 -15.84 -9.10 -3.63
N ASP A 38 -16.91 -8.98 -2.83
CA ASP A 38 -17.46 -7.70 -2.37
C ASP A 38 -16.47 -6.88 -1.50
N VAL A 39 -15.50 -7.55 -0.86
CA VAL A 39 -14.50 -6.89 0.00
C VAL A 39 -13.55 -6.00 -0.82
N ILE A 40 -13.34 -6.30 -2.11
CA ILE A 40 -12.54 -5.45 -3.00
C ILE A 40 -13.14 -4.05 -3.11
N SER A 41 -14.46 -3.93 -3.25
CA SER A 41 -15.15 -2.64 -3.32
C SER A 41 -14.95 -1.82 -2.06
N SER A 42 -14.95 -2.47 -0.89
CA SER A 42 -14.60 -1.84 0.39
C SER A 42 -13.16 -1.32 0.38
N TRP A 43 -12.20 -2.13 -0.06
CA TRP A 43 -10.79 -1.71 -0.12
C TRP A 43 -10.54 -0.57 -1.10
N ILE A 44 -11.21 -0.59 -2.27
CA ILE A 44 -11.16 0.49 -3.25
C ILE A 44 -11.72 1.77 -2.63
N SER A 45 -12.88 1.69 -1.98
CA SER A 45 -13.54 2.84 -1.33
C SER A 45 -12.69 3.42 -0.20
N ALA A 46 -11.92 2.59 0.52
CA ALA A 46 -10.97 3.04 1.53
C ALA A 46 -9.69 3.67 0.92
N GLY A 47 -9.55 3.69 -0.41
CA GLY A 47 -8.42 4.28 -1.13
C GLY A 47 -7.34 3.29 -1.57
N GLY A 48 -7.57 1.97 -1.53
CA GLY A 48 -6.56 0.96 -1.88
C GLY A 48 -5.91 1.12 -3.27
N LEU A 49 -6.64 1.66 -4.26
CA LEU A 49 -6.09 1.96 -5.59
C LEU A 49 -5.03 3.07 -5.56
N LEU A 50 -5.11 4.00 -4.62
CA LEU A 50 -4.11 5.03 -4.43
C LEU A 50 -2.80 4.44 -3.90
N ALA A 51 -2.89 3.37 -3.11
CA ALA A 51 -1.70 2.63 -2.70
C ALA A 51 -1.02 1.96 -3.90
N ALA A 52 -1.80 1.40 -4.83
CA ALA A 52 -1.26 0.90 -6.10
C ALA A 52 -0.52 2.00 -6.89
N GLN A 53 -1.11 3.20 -6.98
CA GLN A 53 -0.48 4.34 -7.66
C GLN A 53 0.87 4.71 -7.01
N ALA A 54 0.92 4.75 -5.69
CA ALA A 54 2.14 5.06 -4.96
C ALA A 54 3.24 3.99 -5.11
N MET A 55 2.85 2.71 -5.22
CA MET A 55 3.76 1.58 -5.35
C MET A 55 4.17 1.27 -6.79
N ALA A 56 3.49 1.87 -7.78
CA ALA A 56 3.76 1.64 -9.21
C ALA A 56 5.24 1.80 -9.60
N PRO A 57 6.00 2.79 -9.09
CA PRO A 57 7.44 2.89 -9.38
C PRO A 57 8.24 1.66 -8.95
N ALA A 58 7.88 1.02 -7.84
CA ALA A 58 8.58 -0.18 -7.36
C ALA A 58 8.28 -1.41 -8.23
N ALA A 59 7.14 -1.44 -8.93
CA ALA A 59 6.79 -2.50 -9.86
C ALA A 59 7.72 -2.55 -11.07
N ALA A 60 8.29 -1.40 -11.47
CA ALA A 60 9.21 -1.29 -12.60
C ALA A 60 10.58 -1.93 -12.36
N PHE A 61 10.95 -2.21 -11.10
CA PHE A 61 12.18 -2.93 -10.82
C PHE A 61 12.09 -4.39 -11.27
N PRO A 62 13.19 -5.01 -11.72
CA PRO A 62 13.23 -6.44 -11.98
C PRO A 62 12.82 -7.28 -10.75
N ALA A 63 12.24 -8.46 -10.96
CA ALA A 63 11.74 -9.32 -9.89
C ALA A 63 12.79 -9.63 -8.80
N HIS A 64 14.05 -9.85 -9.18
CA HIS A 64 15.13 -10.11 -8.22
C HIS A 64 15.42 -8.91 -7.29
N THR A 65 15.19 -7.68 -7.75
CA THR A 65 15.30 -6.48 -6.93
C THR A 65 14.09 -6.33 -6.03
N ARG A 66 12.87 -6.57 -6.55
CA ARG A 66 11.63 -6.50 -5.75
C ARG A 66 11.63 -7.51 -4.59
N LYS A 67 12.18 -8.72 -4.81
CA LYS A 67 12.38 -9.75 -3.78
C LYS A 67 13.28 -9.33 -2.61
N ARG A 68 14.04 -8.25 -2.76
CA ARG A 68 14.87 -7.68 -1.68
C ARG A 68 14.19 -6.56 -0.93
N LEU A 69 13.02 -6.12 -1.40
CA LEU A 69 12.22 -5.10 -0.74
C LEU A 69 11.37 -5.72 0.36
N SER A 70 10.97 -4.87 1.29
CA SER A 70 10.09 -5.20 2.40
C SER A 70 8.98 -4.16 2.55
N PHE A 71 7.78 -4.63 2.90
CA PHE A 71 6.58 -3.81 3.03
C PHE A 71 5.92 -4.03 4.38
N LEU A 72 5.41 -2.97 5.01
CA LEU A 72 4.56 -3.03 6.19
C LEU A 72 3.33 -2.14 6.01
N GLY A 73 2.12 -2.70 6.12
CA GLY A 73 0.89 -1.92 6.02
C GLY A 73 0.03 -1.96 7.28
N MET A 74 -0.74 -0.90 7.52
CA MET A 74 -1.85 -0.90 8.47
C MET A 74 -2.94 0.10 8.10
N GLY A 75 -4.11 -0.06 8.69
CA GLY A 75 -5.26 0.82 8.46
C GLY A 75 -6.13 0.38 7.27
N PRO A 76 -7.27 1.04 7.07
CA PRO A 76 -8.23 0.67 6.03
C PRO A 76 -7.64 0.73 4.62
N GLY A 77 -8.01 -0.23 3.76
CA GLY A 77 -7.46 -0.35 2.40
C GLY A 77 -6.04 -0.92 2.32
N SER A 78 -5.32 -1.08 3.44
CA SER A 78 -3.97 -1.64 3.45
C SER A 78 -3.92 -3.12 3.10
N ALA A 79 -5.03 -3.86 3.23
CA ALA A 79 -5.15 -5.22 2.71
C ALA A 79 -4.91 -5.28 1.20
N MET A 80 -5.44 -4.31 0.43
CA MET A 80 -5.16 -4.19 -0.99
C MET A 80 -3.69 -3.82 -1.25
N ALA A 81 -3.13 -2.87 -0.50
CA ALA A 81 -1.71 -2.50 -0.63
C ALA A 81 -0.76 -3.69 -0.38
N ALA A 82 -1.03 -4.48 0.66
CA ALA A 82 -0.28 -5.70 0.94
C ALA A 82 -0.47 -6.76 -0.16
N TYR A 83 -1.67 -6.90 -0.72
CA TYR A 83 -1.91 -7.83 -1.81
C TYR A 83 -1.18 -7.42 -3.10
N ILE A 84 -1.13 -6.11 -3.38
CA ILE A 84 -0.33 -5.56 -4.47
C ILE A 84 1.15 -5.88 -4.25
N ALA A 85 1.67 -5.71 -3.02
CA ALA A 85 3.04 -6.08 -2.67
C ALA A 85 3.34 -7.56 -2.94
N VAL A 86 2.41 -8.45 -2.58
CA VAL A 86 2.51 -9.90 -2.85
C VAL A 86 2.54 -10.19 -4.35
N CYS A 87 1.69 -9.53 -5.14
CA CYS A 87 1.68 -9.71 -6.60
C CYS A 87 2.93 -9.15 -7.28
N MET A 88 3.54 -8.11 -6.70
CA MET A 88 4.83 -7.57 -7.13
C MET A 88 6.01 -8.48 -6.76
N GLU A 89 5.80 -9.58 -6.05
CA GLU A 89 6.84 -10.46 -5.50
C GLU A 89 7.81 -9.70 -4.58
N ILE A 90 7.31 -8.77 -3.77
CA ILE A 90 8.08 -8.16 -2.69
C ILE A 90 8.53 -9.26 -1.73
N GLY A 91 9.78 -9.23 -1.27
CA GLY A 91 10.36 -10.36 -0.52
C GLY A 91 9.62 -10.65 0.78
N HIS A 92 9.33 -9.60 1.55
CA HIS A 92 8.73 -9.70 2.87
C HIS A 92 7.58 -8.70 3.03
N VAL A 93 6.39 -9.18 3.39
CA VAL A 93 5.17 -8.38 3.55
C VAL A 93 4.61 -8.62 4.95
N GLU A 94 4.56 -7.56 5.74
CA GLU A 94 3.88 -7.54 7.02
C GLU A 94 2.63 -6.68 6.95
N ILE A 95 1.56 -7.10 7.63
CA ILE A 95 0.29 -6.39 7.53
C ILE A 95 -0.54 -6.55 8.79
N VAL A 96 -1.07 -5.44 9.30
CA VAL A 96 -2.14 -5.42 10.30
C VAL A 96 -3.46 -5.28 9.55
N LEU A 97 -4.28 -6.34 9.58
CA LEU A 97 -5.56 -6.41 8.87
C LEU A 97 -6.72 -6.12 9.81
N HIS A 98 -7.77 -5.47 9.28
CA HIS A 98 -9.06 -5.49 9.95
C HIS A 98 -9.60 -6.94 9.96
N PRO A 99 -10.29 -7.40 11.02
CA PRO A 99 -10.80 -8.77 11.10
C PRO A 99 -11.63 -9.21 9.88
N ASN A 100 -12.45 -8.30 9.34
CA ASN A 100 -13.28 -8.56 8.16
C ASN A 100 -12.47 -8.76 6.86
N ASP A 101 -11.21 -8.33 6.81
CA ASP A 101 -10.36 -8.44 5.62
C ASP A 101 -9.53 -9.73 5.60
N VAL A 102 -9.43 -10.42 6.73
CA VAL A 102 -8.49 -11.54 6.93
C VAL A 102 -8.72 -12.68 5.94
N ASP A 103 -9.96 -13.17 5.86
CA ASP A 103 -10.30 -14.32 5.02
C ASP A 103 -10.14 -13.98 3.53
N ALA A 104 -10.62 -12.81 3.10
CA ALA A 104 -10.51 -12.34 1.72
C ALA A 104 -9.05 -12.18 1.31
N PHE A 105 -8.23 -11.54 2.16
CA PHE A 105 -6.80 -11.38 1.91
C PHE A 105 -6.08 -12.73 1.82
N GLN A 106 -6.35 -13.66 2.74
CA GLN A 106 -5.71 -14.98 2.72
C GLN A 106 -6.11 -15.79 1.49
N ASN A 107 -7.37 -15.76 1.08
CA ASN A 107 -7.84 -16.45 -0.12
C ASN A 107 -7.14 -15.90 -1.37
N LEU A 108 -7.01 -14.58 -1.47
CA LEU A 108 -6.29 -13.93 -2.56
C LEU A 108 -4.81 -14.31 -2.59
N VAL A 109 -4.13 -14.29 -1.44
CA VAL A 109 -2.72 -14.67 -1.33
C VAL A 109 -2.51 -16.16 -1.62
N ALA A 110 -3.36 -17.05 -1.11
CA ALA A 110 -3.22 -18.50 -1.31
C ALA A 110 -3.41 -18.91 -2.79
N ARG A 111 -4.22 -18.15 -3.55
CA ARG A 111 -4.36 -18.32 -4.99
C ARG A 111 -3.15 -17.81 -5.78
N ARG A 112 -2.24 -17.08 -5.13
CA ARG A 112 -0.97 -16.65 -5.75
C ARG A 112 0.13 -17.64 -5.43
N ASN A 113 0.77 -18.13 -6.48
CA ASN A 113 2.06 -18.83 -6.36
C ASN A 113 3.22 -17.82 -6.23
N SER A 114 3.11 -16.88 -5.28
CA SER A 114 4.12 -15.85 -5.04
C SER A 114 5.19 -16.35 -4.07
N PRO A 115 6.49 -16.05 -4.29
CA PRO A 115 7.55 -16.36 -3.35
C PRO A 115 7.59 -15.41 -2.13
N THR A 116 6.70 -14.43 -2.06
CA THR A 116 6.62 -13.45 -0.96
C THR A 116 6.35 -14.13 0.38
N GLU A 117 7.16 -13.82 1.39
CA GLU A 117 6.85 -14.14 2.78
C GLU A 117 5.79 -13.17 3.31
N VAL A 118 4.65 -13.69 3.76
CA VAL A 118 3.55 -12.88 4.29
C VAL A 118 3.34 -13.17 5.76
N ARG A 119 3.47 -12.13 6.60
CA ARG A 119 3.22 -12.19 8.04
C ARG A 119 2.06 -11.28 8.44
N LYS A 120 0.96 -11.89 8.88
CA LYS A 120 -0.17 -11.14 9.46
C LYS A 120 0.14 -10.82 10.92
N LEU A 121 -0.04 -9.57 11.29
CA LEU A 121 0.22 -9.06 12.62
C LEU A 121 -1.10 -8.74 13.33
N SER A 122 -1.15 -8.98 14.64
CA SER A 122 -2.27 -8.51 15.46
C SER A 122 -2.15 -7.01 15.72
N ARG A 123 -0.91 -6.52 15.89
CA ARG A 123 -0.58 -5.13 16.12
C ARG A 123 0.70 -4.76 15.39
N VAL A 124 0.86 -3.48 15.07
CA VAL A 124 2.04 -2.98 14.35
C VAL A 124 3.31 -3.10 15.18
N GLU A 125 3.20 -3.15 16.51
CA GLU A 125 4.31 -3.39 17.44
C GLU A 125 4.89 -4.81 17.34
N ASP A 126 4.14 -5.76 16.78
CA ASP A 126 4.60 -7.14 16.55
C ASP A 126 5.41 -7.26 15.25
N ALA A 127 5.53 -6.17 14.48
CA ALA A 127 6.31 -6.10 13.26
C ALA A 127 7.78 -6.44 13.48
N THR A 128 8.53 -6.67 12.41
CA THR A 128 9.96 -6.95 12.51
C THR A 128 10.66 -5.77 13.20
N ASP A 129 11.47 -6.06 14.22
CA ASP A 129 12.14 -5.03 15.02
C ASP A 129 13.23 -4.29 14.24
N GLY A 130 13.37 -3.01 14.54
CA GLY A 130 14.34 -2.12 13.90
C GLY A 130 13.84 -1.50 12.60
N ALA A 131 14.73 -0.72 11.99
CA ALA A 131 14.48 0.04 10.77
C ALA A 131 14.61 -0.89 9.54
N PHE A 132 13.66 -1.80 9.38
CA PHE A 132 13.70 -2.90 8.41
C PHE A 132 12.98 -2.58 7.09
N HIS A 133 11.80 -1.97 7.14
CA HIS A 133 10.88 -1.92 5.98
C HIS A 133 11.23 -0.84 4.96
N ASP A 134 11.35 -1.22 3.68
CA ASP A 134 11.57 -0.27 2.57
C ASP A 134 10.36 0.62 2.31
N MET A 135 9.16 0.07 2.48
CA MET A 135 7.90 0.77 2.27
C MET A 135 6.98 0.53 3.47
N VAL A 136 6.36 1.59 3.98
CA VAL A 136 5.32 1.51 4.99
C VAL A 136 4.07 2.24 4.53
N ALA A 137 2.89 1.67 4.75
CA ALA A 137 1.63 2.19 4.23
C ALA A 137 0.57 2.37 5.34
N PHE A 138 0.03 3.58 5.42
CA PHE A 138 -1.03 3.97 6.35
C PHE A 138 -2.28 4.41 5.58
N GLY A 139 -3.35 3.62 5.69
CA GLY A 139 -4.63 3.91 5.05
C GLY A 139 -5.60 4.68 5.95
N CYS A 140 -6.44 5.55 5.37
CA CYS A 140 -7.22 6.52 6.13
C CYS A 140 -8.76 6.49 5.94
N ASP A 141 -9.31 5.71 5.00
CA ASP A 141 -10.77 5.52 4.81
C ASP A 141 -11.62 6.80 4.69
N GLY A 142 -11.20 7.71 3.83
CA GLY A 142 -11.86 9.02 3.63
C GLY A 142 -11.72 9.97 4.82
N LYS A 143 -10.92 9.63 5.83
CA LYS A 143 -10.67 10.52 6.97
C LYS A 143 -9.36 11.25 6.80
N VAL A 144 -9.34 12.51 7.21
CA VAL A 144 -8.09 13.22 7.40
C VAL A 144 -7.39 12.59 8.61
N PRO A 145 -6.13 12.12 8.50
CA PRO A 145 -5.42 11.63 9.66
C PRO A 145 -5.34 12.76 10.69
N GLU A 146 -5.96 12.59 11.86
CA GLU A 146 -6.03 13.62 12.90
C GLU A 146 -4.62 14.02 13.36
N SER A 147 -3.74 13.03 13.43
CA SER A 147 -2.31 13.20 13.62
C SER A 147 -1.53 12.20 12.78
N LEU A 148 -0.28 12.53 12.46
CA LEU A 148 0.65 11.55 11.88
C LEU A 148 1.24 10.60 12.94
N ARG A 149 0.81 10.74 14.19
CA ARG A 149 1.27 9.90 15.30
C ARG A 149 0.76 8.47 15.18
N ASP A 150 -0.40 8.28 14.57
CA ASP A 150 -0.96 6.95 14.31
C ASP A 150 -0.15 6.17 13.27
N ALA A 151 0.56 6.88 12.39
CA ALA A 151 1.59 6.31 11.51
C ALA A 151 2.95 6.18 12.20
N GLY A 152 3.14 6.73 13.40
CA GLY A 152 4.38 6.71 14.16
C GLY A 152 4.94 5.30 14.40
N PRO A 153 4.12 4.31 14.83
CA PRO A 153 4.57 2.93 14.95
C PRO A 153 5.10 2.35 13.62
N LEU A 154 4.44 2.61 12.48
CA LEU A 154 4.95 2.20 11.16
C LEU A 154 6.28 2.85 10.84
N VAL A 155 6.38 4.17 11.04
CA VAL A 155 7.56 4.97 10.71
C VAL A 155 8.80 4.48 11.46
N ARG A 156 8.65 4.00 12.69
CA ARG A 156 9.76 3.42 13.48
C ARG A 156 10.27 2.09 12.94
N ARG A 157 9.47 1.39 12.14
CA ARG A 157 9.84 0.13 11.47
C ARG A 157 10.36 0.34 10.07
N MET A 158 10.11 1.52 9.50
CA MET A 158 10.66 1.91 8.20
C MET A 158 12.18 1.96 8.28
N ARG A 159 12.89 1.63 7.21
CA ARG A 159 14.35 1.80 7.12
C ARG A 159 14.72 3.26 6.85
N THR A 160 15.99 3.60 7.05
CA THR A 160 16.51 4.92 6.64
C THR A 160 16.29 5.09 5.13
N GLU A 161 15.76 6.25 4.72
CA GLU A 161 15.35 6.54 3.34
C GLU A 161 14.22 5.65 2.79
N GLY A 162 13.55 4.87 3.63
CA GLY A 162 12.33 4.16 3.26
C GLY A 162 11.19 5.12 2.90
N GLN A 163 10.16 4.57 2.26
CA GLN A 163 9.01 5.32 1.78
C GLN A 163 7.82 5.16 2.73
N LEU A 164 7.34 6.29 3.24
CA LEU A 164 6.05 6.40 3.92
C LEU A 164 4.98 6.75 2.88
N LEU A 165 3.98 5.90 2.81
CA LEU A 165 2.76 6.07 2.03
C LEU A 165 1.59 6.35 2.97
N ILE A 166 0.96 7.52 2.81
CA ILE A 166 -0.30 7.89 3.47
C ILE A 166 -1.34 7.98 2.38
N PHE A 167 -2.45 7.24 2.48
CA PHE A 167 -3.41 7.15 1.38
C PHE A 167 -4.85 7.02 1.85
N GLY A 168 -5.78 7.35 0.95
CA GLY A 168 -7.21 7.23 1.21
C GLY A 168 -7.75 8.30 2.14
N PHE A 169 -7.15 9.51 2.17
CA PHE A 169 -7.72 10.67 2.86
C PHE A 169 -8.36 11.64 1.84
N PRO A 170 -9.22 12.59 2.24
CA PRO A 170 -9.89 13.51 1.32
C PRO A 170 -8.93 14.31 0.43
N ALA A 171 -9.24 14.42 -0.86
CA ALA A 171 -8.35 15.05 -1.85
C ALA A 171 -8.15 16.56 -1.63
N ASP A 172 -9.15 17.25 -1.10
CA ASP A 172 -9.09 18.67 -0.73
C ASP A 172 -8.15 18.95 0.45
N GLU A 173 -7.82 17.91 1.23
CA GLU A 173 -6.97 17.99 2.43
C GLU A 173 -5.50 17.69 2.14
N ILE A 174 -5.14 17.41 0.88
CA ILE A 174 -3.78 16.99 0.48
C ILE A 174 -2.69 17.96 0.91
N LYS A 175 -2.94 19.27 0.80
CA LYS A 175 -1.99 20.30 1.22
C LYS A 175 -1.83 20.31 2.74
N ASN A 176 -2.93 20.18 3.48
CA ASN A 176 -2.91 20.19 4.94
C ASN A 176 -2.19 18.95 5.50
N VAL A 177 -2.47 17.77 4.95
CA VAL A 177 -1.76 16.54 5.33
C VAL A 177 -0.27 16.65 4.99
N PHE A 178 0.07 17.17 3.81
CA PHE A 178 1.47 17.38 3.41
C PHE A 178 2.18 18.37 4.34
N ASP A 179 1.61 19.54 4.62
CA ASP A 179 2.22 20.54 5.49
C ASP A 179 2.49 19.98 6.90
N ARG A 180 1.59 19.13 7.41
CA ARG A 180 1.80 18.43 8.71
C ARG A 180 2.90 17.39 8.63
N ALA A 181 3.03 16.67 7.52
CA ALA A 181 4.08 15.67 7.32
C ALA A 181 5.45 16.29 7.06
N ALA A 182 5.51 17.38 6.30
CA ALA A 182 6.73 18.13 6.01
C ALA A 182 7.34 18.70 7.30
N LYS A 183 6.52 19.21 8.22
CA LYS A 183 6.95 19.64 9.58
C LYS A 183 7.56 18.51 10.42
N LYS A 184 7.35 17.26 10.01
CA LYS A 184 7.87 16.04 10.64
C LYS A 184 9.01 15.42 9.83
N GLY A 185 9.57 16.15 8.87
CA GLY A 185 10.73 15.73 8.09
C GLY A 185 10.39 14.86 6.88
N LEU A 186 9.14 14.87 6.41
CA LEU A 186 8.76 14.22 5.16
C LEU A 186 9.21 15.05 3.96
N SER A 187 10.07 14.43 3.15
CA SER A 187 10.40 14.87 1.80
C SER A 187 9.49 14.18 0.80
N LEU A 188 8.65 14.95 0.12
CA LEU A 188 7.67 14.44 -0.84
C LEU A 188 8.36 13.83 -2.06
N ARG A 189 7.93 12.63 -2.46
CA ARG A 189 8.39 11.95 -3.68
C ARG A 189 7.30 11.83 -4.72
N ALA A 190 6.07 11.56 -4.28
CA ALA A 190 4.91 11.53 -5.13
C ALA A 190 3.66 11.94 -4.36
N MET A 191 2.70 12.51 -5.08
CA MET A 191 1.36 12.78 -4.58
C MET A 191 0.38 12.56 -5.73
N GLY A 192 -0.85 12.24 -5.41
CA GLY A 192 -1.88 12.07 -6.42
C GLY A 192 -3.25 11.94 -5.77
N ASN A 193 -4.26 11.97 -6.63
CA ASN A 193 -5.64 11.80 -6.23
C ASN A 193 -6.37 10.90 -7.22
N ARG A 194 -7.49 10.36 -6.76
CA ARG A 194 -8.42 9.58 -7.54
C ARG A 194 -9.78 9.71 -6.89
N ASP A 195 -10.76 10.10 -7.70
CA ASP A 195 -12.10 10.44 -7.21
C ASP A 195 -11.96 11.50 -6.10
N ASP A 196 -12.57 11.30 -4.94
CA ASP A 196 -12.51 12.26 -3.82
C ASP A 196 -11.37 11.99 -2.81
N LEU A 197 -10.45 11.06 -3.14
CA LEU A 197 -9.39 10.62 -2.25
C LEU A 197 -7.99 10.93 -2.78
N ALA A 198 -7.02 11.03 -1.88
CA ALA A 198 -5.63 11.37 -2.17
C ALA A 198 -4.61 10.46 -1.49
N PHE A 199 -3.39 10.50 -1.99
CA PHE A 199 -2.21 9.94 -1.34
C PHE A 199 -1.02 10.90 -1.32
N LEU A 200 -0.14 10.68 -0.36
CA LEU A 200 1.21 11.23 -0.27
C LEU A 200 2.18 10.07 -0.11
N CYS A 201 3.28 10.11 -0.86
CA CYS A 201 4.40 9.18 -0.72
C CYS A 201 5.69 9.99 -0.57
N GLY A 202 6.48 9.70 0.45
CA GLY A 202 7.70 10.44 0.72
C GLY A 202 8.70 9.69 1.58
N SER A 203 9.93 10.17 1.61
CA SER A 203 10.98 9.65 2.50
C SER A 203 11.12 10.53 3.74
N LEU A 204 11.48 9.94 4.87
CA LEU A 204 11.74 10.68 6.10
C LEU A 204 13.24 10.88 6.33
N GLU A 205 13.63 12.11 6.66
CA GLU A 205 15.00 12.42 7.05
C GLU A 205 15.36 11.82 8.42
N HIS A 206 14.41 11.85 9.37
CA HIS A 206 14.56 11.30 10.71
C HIS A 206 13.27 10.68 11.26
N GLN A 207 13.28 9.37 11.50
CA GLN A 207 12.09 8.60 11.96
C GLN A 207 11.56 9.04 13.33
N ASN A 208 12.43 9.58 14.20
CA ASN A 208 12.07 9.99 15.56
C ASN A 208 11.13 11.21 15.60
N GLN A 209 10.95 11.93 14.49
CA GLN A 209 10.09 13.13 14.47
C GLN A 209 8.59 12.79 14.51
N PHE A 210 8.21 11.55 14.17
CA PHE A 210 6.84 11.04 14.19
C PHE A 210 6.40 10.47 15.55
N ALA A 211 7.26 10.49 16.58
CA ALA A 211 6.96 10.04 17.94
C ALA A 211 6.01 10.99 18.71
#